data_AF-A0A1F9YC91-F1
#
_entry.id   AF-A0A1F9YC91-F1
#
_cell.length_a   1.000
_cell.length_b   1.000
_cell.length_c   1.000
_cell.angle_alpha   90.00
_cell.angle_beta   90.00
_cell.angle_gamma   90.00
#
_symmetry.space_group_name_H-M   'P 1'
#
loop_
_entity.id
_entity.type
_entity.pdbx_description
1 polymer ?
#
loop_
_entity_poly.entity_id
_entity_poly.type
_entity_poly.pdbx_seq_one_letter_code
_entity_poly.pdbx_strand_id
1 'polypeptide(L)'
;MSAGAKEHRQDRRVAVVFSSLLFVLFWLGRSHSYGPGDSAQHVICGLLWGVPHPPGYPLQTALAWAWSRLGWADAGAAINGLSGLFAAASAGVLFLLLRRRSCRLSAALSGAVLMALSPLFWYYSLVAEVRALNGLLALACALLAADWARGASPRSLGVFAFVFGLGLSHHPTFILLSPAYVIWLSARRPPPRQAGSALLLAFCGLALPYLLLGLRLAHSLPAYDLFEVRGWGDLLPLYLRKGLGGPLRAVAGAGMLGSGRFDLGRLGLHAGWFLSSLWTHAGIAGLVLAAGGTASLWRRDRRELSAWALWAAASAGAFILLGSQQYAGQDAYTRAVAVRFHLLPLIAVFALAGYGAEALARRVRPLFMTVLAASLILAPLTLRRLSMSHSDPLLEYARAWIRDSEPGDIVVLGSDDTIFAAWDLELVRRESAGRAFLIPSMFAFPPYIRSLQARYPGLSLPRDGDGRLTTDWGAWLLLNPGSAVLLEPSLLGAALKDSPHVTAQGSLLRARADAARTDPAADARRFLDAPETGSVSLQSVRSWTQEVYLLESRSLMARWLLSRLDSGKDGAEAERLRALVGSLSLD
;
A
#
# COMPACT_ATOMS: atom_id res chain seq x y z
N MET A 1 30.09 -26.77 23.01
CA MET A 1 29.47 -26.05 21.86
C MET A 1 30.59 -25.41 21.05
N SER A 2 30.63 -25.60 19.72
CA SER A 2 31.66 -24.95 18.88
C SER A 2 31.52 -23.42 18.92
N ALA A 3 32.62 -22.69 18.70
CA ALA A 3 32.63 -21.22 18.70
C ALA A 3 31.58 -20.62 17.75
N GLY A 4 31.39 -21.22 16.57
CA GLY A 4 30.36 -20.80 15.61
C GLY A 4 28.92 -21.03 16.07
N ALA A 5 28.65 -22.06 16.89
CA ALA A 5 27.32 -22.27 17.47
C ALA A 5 26.98 -21.21 18.53
N LYS A 6 27.99 -20.74 19.27
CA LYS A 6 27.83 -19.65 20.26
C LYS A 6 27.56 -18.32 19.55
N GLU A 7 28.29 -18.02 18.48
CA GLU A 7 28.09 -16.80 17.66
C GLU A 7 26.70 -16.77 17.03
N HIS A 8 26.25 -17.87 16.40
CA HIS A 8 24.88 -17.94 15.84
C HIS A 8 23.79 -17.74 16.89
N ARG A 9 23.99 -18.23 18.12
CA ARG A 9 23.03 -18.02 19.21
C ARG A 9 23.00 -16.56 19.65
N GLN A 10 24.15 -15.89 19.68
CA GLN A 10 24.26 -14.47 19.99
C GLN A 10 23.60 -13.62 18.91
N ASP A 11 23.86 -13.88 17.62
CA ASP A 11 23.23 -13.17 16.51
C ASP A 11 21.70 -13.29 16.55
N ARG A 12 21.17 -14.48 16.84
CA ARG A 12 19.72 -14.67 17.02
C ARG A 12 19.14 -13.85 18.17
N ARG A 13 19.85 -13.76 19.30
CA ARG A 13 19.41 -12.93 20.43
C ARG A 13 19.40 -11.45 20.06
N VAL A 14 20.44 -10.96 19.38
CA VAL A 14 20.49 -9.58 18.90
C VAL A 14 19.34 -9.31 17.92
N ALA A 15 19.09 -10.21 16.97
CA ALA A 15 17.99 -10.08 16.01
C ALA A 15 16.63 -9.97 16.73
N VAL A 16 16.37 -10.83 17.73
CA VAL A 16 15.12 -10.78 18.50
C VAL A 16 14.98 -9.46 19.27
N VAL A 17 16.02 -9.03 19.99
CA VAL A 17 15.98 -7.77 20.75
C VAL A 17 15.79 -6.58 19.79
N PHE A 18 16.56 -6.53 18.71
CA PHE A 18 16.48 -5.48 17.70
C PHE A 18 15.09 -5.41 17.04
N SER A 19 14.56 -6.54 16.58
CA SER A 19 13.20 -6.60 16.03
C SER A 19 12.13 -6.26 17.06
N SER A 20 12.30 -6.63 18.32
CA SER A 20 11.32 -6.28 19.37
C SER A 20 11.30 -4.77 19.63
N LEU A 21 12.46 -4.12 19.67
CA LEU A 21 12.56 -2.67 19.82
C LEU A 21 11.94 -1.93 18.64
N LEU A 22 12.21 -2.38 17.41
CA LEU A 22 11.57 -1.84 16.21
C LEU A 22 10.05 -2.05 16.23
N PHE A 23 9.60 -3.23 16.65
CA PHE A 23 8.17 -3.52 16.74
C PHE A 23 7.47 -2.58 17.73
N VAL A 24 8.04 -2.36 18.92
CA VAL A 24 7.49 -1.40 19.89
C VAL A 24 7.40 0.00 19.27
N LEU A 25 8.45 0.41 18.57
CA LEU A 25 8.48 1.72 17.92
C LEU A 25 7.41 1.87 16.83
N PHE A 26 7.26 0.89 15.95
CA PHE A 26 6.22 0.88 14.92
C PHE A 26 4.83 0.76 15.52
N TRP A 27 4.68 -0.02 16.58
CA TRP A 27 3.43 -0.16 17.33
C TRP A 27 3.00 1.22 17.86
N LEU A 28 3.89 1.95 18.53
CA LEU A 28 3.57 3.29 19.05
C LEU A 28 3.24 4.31 17.96
N GLY A 29 3.79 4.15 16.74
CA GLY A 29 3.56 5.07 15.63
C GLY A 29 2.40 4.71 14.70
N ARG A 30 1.74 3.56 14.88
CA ARG A 30 0.76 3.01 13.92
C ARG A 30 -0.48 3.88 13.75
N SER A 31 -1.17 3.73 12.61
CA SER A 31 -2.51 4.32 12.44
C SER A 31 -3.53 3.65 13.37
N HIS A 32 -4.41 4.45 13.96
CA HIS A 32 -5.49 3.97 14.84
C HIS A 32 -6.71 3.44 14.09
N SER A 33 -6.90 3.81 12.82
CA SER A 33 -7.97 3.31 11.97
C SER A 33 -7.40 2.54 10.79
N TYR A 34 -6.94 3.25 9.77
CA TYR A 34 -6.38 2.78 8.54
C TYR A 34 -5.48 3.87 7.94
N GLY A 35 -4.57 3.48 7.06
CA GLY A 35 -3.87 4.42 6.19
C GLY A 35 -4.67 4.74 4.92
N PRO A 36 -4.17 5.66 4.08
CA PRO A 36 -4.67 5.83 2.73
C PRO A 36 -4.30 4.63 1.82
N GLY A 37 -4.83 4.64 0.61
CA GLY A 37 -4.72 3.57 -0.37
C GLY A 37 -5.50 2.33 0.04
N ASP A 38 -4.93 1.16 -0.22
CA ASP A 38 -5.60 -0.12 0.04
C ASP A 38 -5.67 -0.47 1.54
N SER A 39 -5.09 0.36 2.42
CA SER A 39 -4.95 0.02 3.83
C SER A 39 -6.30 -0.15 4.53
N ALA A 40 -7.26 0.73 4.27
CA ALA A 40 -8.61 0.60 4.79
C ALA A 40 -9.27 -0.72 4.39
N GLN A 41 -9.12 -1.15 3.13
CA GLN A 41 -9.61 -2.45 2.68
C GLN A 41 -8.99 -3.60 3.48
N HIS A 42 -7.69 -3.55 3.74
CA HIS A 42 -6.99 -4.59 4.49
C HIS A 42 -7.38 -4.61 5.98
N VAL A 43 -7.65 -3.46 6.58
CA VAL A 43 -8.20 -3.39 7.95
C VAL A 43 -9.60 -3.99 7.99
N ILE A 44 -10.51 -3.59 7.11
CA ILE A 44 -11.88 -4.14 7.01
C ILE A 44 -11.82 -5.66 6.81
N CYS A 45 -10.99 -6.14 5.88
CA CYS A 45 -10.81 -7.56 5.63
C CYS A 45 -10.20 -8.30 6.82
N GLY A 46 -9.29 -7.69 7.59
CA GLY A 46 -8.77 -8.26 8.82
C GLY A 46 -9.83 -8.34 9.94
N LEU A 47 -10.72 -7.36 10.05
CA LEU A 47 -11.79 -7.38 11.05
C LEU A 47 -12.87 -8.41 10.70
N LEU A 48 -13.32 -8.42 9.44
CA LEU A 48 -14.46 -9.20 8.97
C LEU A 48 -14.07 -10.54 8.31
N TRP A 49 -12.78 -10.87 8.31
CA TRP A 49 -12.20 -11.93 7.49
C TRP A 49 -12.57 -11.78 6.00
N GLY A 50 -12.71 -10.57 5.47
CA GLY A 50 -13.19 -10.31 4.10
C GLY A 50 -12.28 -10.83 2.97
N VAL A 51 -12.72 -10.65 1.72
CA VAL A 51 -11.92 -10.91 0.51
C VAL A 51 -11.62 -9.57 -0.18
N PRO A 52 -10.38 -9.05 -0.07
CA PRO A 52 -9.96 -7.84 -0.76
C PRO A 52 -9.83 -8.07 -2.26
N HIS A 53 -9.45 -7.03 -2.98
CA HIS A 53 -9.21 -7.11 -4.42
C HIS A 53 -8.23 -8.25 -4.79
N PRO A 54 -8.34 -8.84 -6.01
CA PRO A 54 -7.50 -9.93 -6.46
C PRO A 54 -6.01 -9.62 -6.24
N PRO A 55 -5.20 -10.57 -5.75
CA PRO A 55 -5.47 -12.00 -5.66
C PRO A 55 -6.16 -12.44 -4.34
N GLY A 56 -6.76 -11.51 -3.60
CA GLY A 56 -7.52 -11.79 -2.37
C GLY A 56 -6.68 -11.96 -1.11
N TYR A 57 -5.35 -11.97 -1.24
CA TYR A 57 -4.37 -11.99 -0.14
C TYR A 57 -4.73 -12.91 1.05
N PRO A 58 -5.13 -14.18 0.81
CA PRO A 58 -5.74 -15.03 1.83
C PRO A 58 -4.82 -15.31 3.04
N LEU A 59 -3.50 -15.32 2.82
CA LEU A 59 -2.53 -15.46 3.92
C LEU A 59 -2.59 -14.24 4.84
N GLN A 60 -2.56 -13.03 4.29
CA GLN A 60 -2.54 -11.80 5.07
C GLN A 60 -3.88 -11.54 5.76
N THR A 61 -5.00 -11.78 5.09
CA THR A 61 -6.33 -11.59 5.70
C THR A 61 -6.60 -12.59 6.81
N ALA A 62 -6.18 -13.85 6.67
CA ALA A 62 -6.28 -14.84 7.74
C ALA A 62 -5.40 -14.49 8.95
N LEU A 63 -4.17 -14.02 8.73
CA LEU A 63 -3.29 -13.58 9.82
C LEU A 63 -3.83 -12.33 10.52
N ALA A 64 -4.33 -11.36 9.75
CA ALA A 64 -4.95 -10.14 10.29
C ALA A 64 -6.22 -10.45 11.08
N TRP A 65 -7.04 -11.39 10.61
CA TRP A 65 -8.22 -11.85 11.33
C TRP A 65 -7.85 -12.58 12.62
N ALA A 66 -6.93 -13.55 12.58
CA ALA A 66 -6.50 -14.22 13.81
C ALA A 66 -5.90 -13.23 14.82
N TRP A 67 -5.10 -12.27 14.34
CA TRP A 67 -4.53 -11.20 15.15
C TRP A 67 -5.60 -10.32 15.78
N SER A 68 -6.63 -9.92 15.04
CA SER A 68 -7.70 -9.05 15.54
C SER A 68 -8.54 -9.70 16.65
N ARG A 69 -8.51 -11.05 16.78
CA ARG A 69 -9.21 -11.81 17.83
C ARG A 69 -8.44 -11.98 19.13
N LEU A 70 -7.24 -11.43 19.27
CA LEU A 70 -6.43 -11.55 20.50
C LEU A 70 -6.86 -10.61 21.65
N GLY A 71 -8.07 -10.03 21.58
CA GLY A 71 -8.62 -9.21 22.67
C GLY A 71 -8.03 -7.80 22.78
N TRP A 72 -7.59 -7.22 21.66
CA TRP A 72 -7.11 -5.83 21.64
C TRP A 72 -8.21 -4.83 21.96
N ALA A 73 -7.88 -3.75 22.66
CA ALA A 73 -8.81 -2.65 22.93
C ALA A 73 -9.32 -2.00 21.63
N ASP A 74 -8.44 -1.87 20.63
CA ASP A 74 -8.76 -1.43 19.28
C ASP A 74 -8.19 -2.45 18.28
N ALA A 75 -9.09 -3.27 17.73
CA ALA A 75 -8.73 -4.33 16.78
C ALA A 75 -8.29 -3.76 15.42
N GLY A 76 -8.84 -2.62 14.99
CA GLY A 76 -8.46 -1.96 13.73
C GLY A 76 -7.02 -1.44 13.80
N ALA A 77 -6.72 -0.69 14.86
CA ALA A 77 -5.36 -0.23 15.15
C ALA A 77 -4.38 -1.40 15.32
N ALA A 78 -4.81 -2.52 15.93
CA ALA A 78 -3.96 -3.69 16.10
C ALA A 78 -3.58 -4.33 14.76
N ILE A 79 -4.49 -4.37 13.78
CA ILE A 79 -4.20 -4.87 12.43
C ILE A 79 -3.13 -4.01 11.74
N ASN A 80 -3.16 -2.68 11.88
CA ASN A 80 -2.06 -1.82 11.41
C ASN A 80 -0.73 -2.19 12.09
N GLY A 81 -0.78 -2.46 13.40
CA GLY A 81 0.38 -2.91 14.18
C GLY A 81 0.97 -4.25 13.70
N LEU A 82 0.17 -5.13 13.09
CA LEU A 82 0.66 -6.38 12.51
C LEU A 82 1.63 -6.14 11.35
N SER A 83 1.43 -5.09 10.54
CA SER A 83 2.43 -4.67 9.53
C SER A 83 3.75 -4.30 10.19
N GLY A 84 3.69 -3.60 11.32
CA GLY A 84 4.86 -3.25 12.13
C GLY A 84 5.63 -4.48 12.60
N LEU A 85 4.93 -5.53 13.03
CA LEU A 85 5.56 -6.81 13.40
C LEU A 85 6.30 -7.43 12.21
N PHE A 86 5.68 -7.50 11.03
CA PHE A 86 6.32 -8.04 9.83
C PHE A 86 7.51 -7.21 9.36
N ALA A 87 7.42 -5.88 9.40
CA ALA A 87 8.50 -4.97 9.05
C ALA A 87 9.70 -5.11 10.00
N ALA A 88 9.44 -5.17 11.32
CA ALA A 88 10.47 -5.36 12.32
C ALA A 88 11.16 -6.73 12.21
N ALA A 89 10.38 -7.79 11.95
CA ALA A 89 10.91 -9.12 11.66
C ALA A 89 11.76 -9.13 10.38
N SER A 90 11.33 -8.42 9.33
CA SER A 90 12.09 -8.28 8.07
C SER A 90 13.47 -7.68 8.33
N ALA A 91 13.55 -6.61 9.12
CA ALA A 91 14.82 -6.00 9.51
C ALA A 91 15.72 -6.96 10.30
N GLY A 92 15.15 -7.74 11.22
CA GLY A 92 15.87 -8.79 11.95
C GLY A 92 16.41 -9.89 11.03
N VAL A 93 15.63 -10.31 10.03
CA VAL A 93 16.05 -11.30 9.03
C VAL A 93 17.16 -10.75 8.13
N LEU A 94 17.07 -9.49 7.69
CA LEU A 94 18.16 -8.85 6.93
C LEU A 94 19.44 -8.77 7.76
N PHE A 95 19.34 -8.38 9.03
CA PHE A 95 20.48 -8.41 9.95
C PHE A 95 21.10 -9.82 10.02
N LEU A 96 20.29 -10.86 10.22
CA LEU A 96 20.78 -12.24 10.26
C LEU A 96 21.44 -12.64 8.95
N LEU A 97 20.85 -12.30 7.80
CA LEU A 97 21.42 -12.58 6.48
C LEU A 97 22.81 -11.97 6.34
N LEU A 98 22.97 -10.69 6.69
CA LEU A 98 24.27 -10.00 6.64
C LEU A 98 25.29 -10.63 7.60
N ARG A 99 24.87 -11.05 8.80
CA ARG A 99 25.72 -11.79 9.76
C ARG A 99 26.16 -13.15 9.22
N ARG A 100 25.27 -13.91 8.55
CA ARG A 100 25.62 -15.17 7.86
C ARG A 100 26.62 -14.99 6.73
N ARG A 101 26.71 -13.76 6.21
CA ARG A 101 27.67 -13.34 5.18
C ARG A 101 28.92 -12.68 5.77
N SER A 102 29.18 -12.94 7.06
CA SER A 102 30.36 -12.51 7.79
C SER A 102 30.53 -10.99 7.92
N CYS A 103 29.45 -10.22 7.76
CA CYS A 103 29.47 -8.79 8.08
C CYS A 103 29.55 -8.61 9.59
N ARG A 104 30.34 -7.65 10.09
CA ARG A 104 30.40 -7.32 11.52
C ARG A 104 29.04 -6.86 12.05
N LEU A 105 28.85 -6.96 13.37
CA LEU A 105 27.61 -6.58 14.05
C LEU A 105 27.12 -5.17 13.65
N SER A 106 28.01 -4.17 13.72
CA SER A 106 27.69 -2.77 13.39
C SER A 106 27.31 -2.59 11.92
N ALA A 107 27.97 -3.30 11.00
CA ALA A 107 27.65 -3.25 9.58
C ALA A 107 26.29 -3.90 9.26
N ALA A 108 26.02 -5.06 9.85
CA ALA A 108 24.75 -5.75 9.70
C ALA A 108 23.58 -4.92 10.26
N LEU A 109 23.76 -4.31 11.45
CA LEU A 109 22.79 -3.39 12.02
C LEU A 109 22.60 -2.15 11.15
N SER A 110 23.67 -1.58 10.59
CA SER A 110 23.56 -0.39 9.72
C SER A 110 22.65 -0.64 8.51
N GLY A 111 22.84 -1.76 7.80
CA GLY A 111 21.98 -2.13 6.67
C GLY A 111 20.52 -2.38 7.07
N ALA A 112 20.30 -3.09 8.17
CA ALA A 112 18.96 -3.40 8.67
C ALA A 112 18.21 -2.16 9.20
N VAL A 113 18.89 -1.27 9.91
CA VAL A 113 18.36 0.01 10.40
C VAL A 113 18.05 0.95 9.25
N LEU A 114 18.95 1.09 8.27
CA LEU A 114 18.71 1.90 7.08
C LEU A 114 17.43 1.47 6.36
N MET A 115 17.22 0.15 6.23
CA MET A 115 15.98 -0.37 5.67
C MET A 115 14.79 -0.01 6.56
N ALA A 116 14.80 -0.41 7.84
CA ALA A 116 13.67 -0.28 8.75
C ALA A 116 13.22 1.17 8.98
N LEU A 117 14.17 2.11 9.02
CA LEU A 117 13.93 3.53 9.29
C LEU A 117 13.85 4.39 8.01
N SER A 118 14.00 3.78 6.83
CA SER A 118 13.75 4.49 5.58
C SER A 118 12.28 4.92 5.51
N PRO A 119 11.96 6.10 4.90
CA PRO A 119 10.60 6.63 4.91
C PRO A 119 9.55 5.64 4.39
N LEU A 120 9.88 4.90 3.32
CA LEU A 120 8.93 3.99 2.68
C LEU A 120 8.65 2.75 3.54
N PHE A 121 9.70 2.12 4.10
CA PHE A 121 9.52 0.96 4.98
C PHE A 121 8.89 1.35 6.30
N TRP A 122 9.26 2.51 6.85
CA TRP A 122 8.62 3.07 8.03
C TRP A 122 7.13 3.28 7.77
N TYR A 123 6.74 3.94 6.69
CA TYR A 123 5.33 4.15 6.35
C TYR A 123 4.55 2.83 6.29
N TYR A 124 5.05 1.84 5.54
CA TYR A 124 4.42 0.52 5.45
C TYR A 124 4.52 -0.35 6.71
N SER A 125 5.22 0.11 7.75
CA SER A 125 5.19 -0.49 9.08
C SER A 125 4.04 0.03 9.95
N LEU A 126 3.45 1.19 9.58
CA LEU A 126 2.44 1.87 10.38
C LEU A 126 1.00 1.65 9.89
N VAL A 127 0.84 1.11 8.68
CA VAL A 127 -0.46 0.91 8.03
C VAL A 127 -0.61 -0.54 7.58
N ALA A 128 -1.82 -1.09 7.69
CA ALA A 128 -2.14 -2.45 7.28
C ALA A 128 -2.02 -2.56 5.77
N GLU A 129 -1.06 -3.33 5.27
CA GLU A 129 -0.79 -3.44 3.83
C GLU A 129 -0.06 -4.75 3.55
N VAL A 130 -0.19 -5.26 2.33
CA VAL A 130 0.35 -6.59 1.95
C VAL A 130 1.88 -6.59 1.85
N ARG A 131 2.48 -5.40 1.85
CA ARG A 131 3.90 -5.18 1.55
C ARG A 131 4.85 -5.62 2.65
N ALA A 132 4.50 -5.39 3.92
CA ALA A 132 5.37 -5.74 5.05
C ALA A 132 5.57 -7.26 5.15
N LEU A 133 4.48 -8.04 5.01
CA LEU A 133 4.56 -9.50 4.96
C LEU A 133 5.31 -10.00 3.73
N ASN A 134 5.11 -9.37 2.57
CA ASN A 134 5.82 -9.70 1.34
C ASN A 134 7.34 -9.53 1.50
N GLY A 135 7.79 -8.43 2.13
CA GLY A 135 9.20 -8.21 2.46
C GLY A 135 9.78 -9.25 3.42
N LEU A 136 9.02 -9.65 4.44
CA LEU A 136 9.42 -10.68 5.40
C LEU A 136 9.63 -12.03 4.71
N LEU A 137 8.65 -12.48 3.93
CA LEU A 137 8.73 -13.75 3.18
C LEU A 137 9.91 -13.72 2.20
N ALA A 138 10.13 -12.59 1.54
CA ALA A 138 11.23 -12.43 0.59
C ALA A 138 12.59 -12.55 1.28
N LEU A 139 12.80 -11.83 2.39
CA LEU A 139 14.06 -11.89 3.15
C LEU A 139 14.26 -13.25 3.83
N ALA A 140 13.19 -13.91 4.29
CA ALA A 140 13.26 -15.26 4.83
C ALA A 140 13.73 -16.26 3.77
N CYS A 141 13.18 -16.19 2.55
CA CYS A 141 13.65 -16.95 1.40
C CYS A 141 15.12 -16.65 1.07
N ALA A 142 15.53 -15.38 1.07
CA ALA A 142 16.91 -14.99 0.83
C ALA A 142 17.87 -15.59 1.88
N LEU A 143 17.51 -15.54 3.17
CA LEU A 143 18.29 -16.13 4.25
C LEU A 143 18.41 -17.66 4.08
N LEU A 144 17.31 -18.35 3.77
CA LEU A 144 17.28 -19.80 3.59
C LEU A 144 18.06 -20.25 2.34
N ALA A 145 17.95 -19.51 1.23
CA ALA A 145 18.71 -19.77 0.01
C ALA A 145 20.22 -19.53 0.22
N ALA A 146 20.57 -18.47 0.98
CA ALA A 146 21.94 -18.20 1.39
C ALA A 146 22.53 -19.30 2.28
N ASP A 147 21.75 -19.78 3.26
CA ASP A 147 22.16 -20.89 4.14
C ASP A 147 22.35 -22.20 3.34
N TRP A 148 21.44 -22.51 2.40
CA TRP A 148 21.59 -23.65 1.49
C TRP A 148 22.92 -23.62 0.74
N ALA A 149 23.26 -22.45 0.19
CA ALA A 149 24.50 -22.24 -0.56
C ALA A 149 25.77 -22.53 0.25
N ARG A 150 25.71 -22.43 1.58
CA ARG A 150 26.84 -22.63 2.50
C ARG A 150 26.95 -24.05 3.08
N GLY A 151 26.17 -25.00 2.58
CA GLY A 151 26.25 -26.38 3.08
C GLY A 151 25.24 -26.72 4.17
N ALA A 152 24.22 -25.87 4.41
CA ALA A 152 23.18 -26.17 5.41
C ALA A 152 22.43 -27.48 5.10
N SER A 153 21.73 -27.99 6.13
CA SER A 153 21.00 -29.25 6.06
C SER A 153 19.97 -29.26 4.91
N PRO A 154 19.64 -30.44 4.34
CA PRO A 154 18.59 -30.58 3.32
C PRO A 154 17.23 -29.97 3.70
N ARG A 155 16.95 -29.85 5.01
CA ARG A 155 15.74 -29.22 5.54
C ARG A 155 15.63 -27.74 5.13
N SER A 156 16.74 -27.05 4.95
CA SER A 156 16.76 -25.63 4.53
C SER A 156 16.12 -25.42 3.15
N LEU A 157 16.37 -26.33 2.20
CA LEU A 157 15.77 -26.28 0.86
C LEU A 157 14.26 -26.53 0.91
N GLY A 158 13.80 -27.48 1.74
CA GLY A 158 12.37 -27.75 1.92
C GLY A 158 11.63 -26.57 2.55
N VAL A 159 12.20 -25.97 3.60
CA VAL A 159 11.62 -24.77 4.24
C VAL A 159 11.65 -23.58 3.28
N PHE A 160 12.75 -23.37 2.55
CA PHE A 160 12.82 -22.37 1.48
C PHE A 160 11.66 -22.56 0.50
N ALA A 161 11.47 -23.78 0.00
CA ALA A 161 10.47 -24.04 -1.02
C ALA A 161 9.05 -23.78 -0.51
N PHE A 162 8.73 -24.21 0.71
CA PHE A 162 7.44 -23.91 1.34
C PHE A 162 7.20 -22.41 1.52
N VAL A 163 8.19 -21.67 2.05
CA VAL A 163 8.09 -20.20 2.23
C VAL A 163 8.02 -19.48 0.89
N PHE A 164 8.72 -19.97 -0.14
CA PHE A 164 8.63 -19.46 -1.50
C PHE A 164 7.23 -19.65 -2.08
N GLY A 165 6.62 -20.82 -1.85
CA GLY A 165 5.21 -21.08 -2.18
C GLY A 165 4.24 -20.12 -1.48
N LEU A 166 4.43 -19.88 -0.18
CA LEU A 166 3.67 -18.87 0.57
C LEU A 166 3.86 -17.46 0.01
N GLY A 167 5.07 -17.11 -0.43
CA GLY A 167 5.35 -15.84 -1.09
C GLY A 167 4.59 -15.68 -2.40
N LEU A 168 4.58 -16.73 -3.24
CA LEU A 168 3.84 -16.75 -4.50
C LEU A 168 2.32 -16.65 -4.30
N SER A 169 1.76 -17.29 -3.28
CA SER A 169 0.33 -17.18 -2.97
C SER A 169 -0.03 -15.85 -2.30
N HIS A 170 0.91 -15.22 -1.59
CA HIS A 170 0.68 -13.94 -0.93
C HIS A 170 0.67 -12.77 -1.91
N HIS A 171 1.69 -12.63 -2.77
CA HIS A 171 1.77 -11.48 -3.68
C HIS A 171 2.38 -11.85 -5.03
N PRO A 172 1.76 -11.49 -6.18
CA PRO A 172 2.23 -11.92 -7.50
C PRO A 172 3.66 -11.47 -7.83
N THR A 173 4.10 -10.35 -7.27
CA THR A 173 5.47 -9.82 -7.45
C THR A 173 6.56 -10.73 -6.91
N PHE A 174 6.22 -11.69 -6.05
CA PHE A 174 7.20 -12.59 -5.46
C PHE A 174 7.94 -13.38 -6.54
N ILE A 175 7.28 -13.67 -7.68
CA ILE A 175 7.90 -14.36 -8.82
C ILE A 175 9.08 -13.58 -9.40
N LEU A 176 9.09 -12.25 -9.31
CA LEU A 176 10.17 -11.39 -9.82
C LEU A 176 11.49 -11.61 -9.07
N LEU A 177 11.44 -12.22 -7.89
CA LEU A 177 12.62 -12.53 -7.09
C LEU A 177 13.25 -13.88 -7.48
N SER A 178 12.58 -14.68 -8.30
CA SER A 178 13.04 -16.01 -8.72
C SER A 178 14.44 -16.00 -9.34
N PRO A 179 14.83 -15.06 -10.21
CA PRO A 179 16.18 -15.02 -10.77
C PRO A 179 17.26 -14.91 -9.68
N ALA A 180 17.03 -14.11 -8.63
CA ALA A 180 17.97 -13.99 -7.50
C ALA A 180 18.08 -15.29 -6.71
N TYR A 181 16.95 -15.94 -6.42
CA TYR A 181 16.95 -17.23 -5.73
C TYR A 181 17.61 -18.33 -6.56
N VAL A 182 17.42 -18.36 -7.88
CA VAL A 182 18.12 -19.30 -8.77
C VAL A 182 19.62 -19.12 -8.65
N ILE A 183 20.12 -17.87 -8.62
CA ILE A 183 21.55 -17.61 -8.42
C ILE A 183 22.03 -18.10 -7.06
N TRP A 184 21.28 -17.98 -5.95
CA TRP A 184 21.70 -18.51 -4.64
C TRP A 184 21.58 -20.03 -4.52
N LEU A 185 20.56 -20.63 -5.13
CA LEU A 185 20.32 -22.08 -5.06
C LEU A 185 21.26 -22.87 -5.97
N SER A 186 21.74 -22.29 -7.07
CA SER A 186 22.66 -22.93 -8.02
C SER A 186 24.02 -23.34 -7.43
N ALA A 187 24.28 -23.01 -6.17
CA ALA A 187 25.49 -23.33 -5.41
C ALA A 187 25.73 -24.82 -5.35
N ARG A 188 24.61 -25.54 -5.26
CA ARG A 188 24.54 -26.94 -4.90
C ARG A 188 23.35 -27.50 -5.62
N ARG A 189 23.57 -28.57 -6.38
CA ARG A 189 22.48 -29.30 -7.03
C ARG A 189 21.84 -30.23 -6.01
N PRO A 190 20.54 -30.08 -5.72
CA PRO A 190 19.84 -31.05 -4.89
C PRO A 190 19.69 -32.38 -5.66
N PRO A 191 19.76 -33.54 -4.98
CA PRO A 191 19.42 -34.81 -5.60
C PRO A 191 17.94 -34.82 -6.03
N PRO A 192 17.54 -35.61 -7.05
CA PRO A 192 16.20 -35.58 -7.62
C PRO A 192 15.06 -35.74 -6.60
N ARG A 193 15.23 -36.62 -5.61
CA ARG A 193 14.24 -36.80 -4.52
C ARG A 193 14.05 -35.56 -3.67
N GLN A 194 15.13 -34.83 -3.35
CA GLN A 194 15.05 -33.59 -2.60
C GLN A 194 14.46 -32.46 -3.44
N ALA A 195 14.77 -32.42 -4.75
CA ALA A 195 14.15 -31.49 -5.68
C ALA A 195 12.63 -31.73 -5.77
N GLY A 196 12.19 -32.97 -5.94
CA GLY A 196 10.76 -33.34 -5.93
C GLY A 196 10.07 -32.99 -4.62
N SER A 197 10.71 -33.25 -3.48
CA SER A 197 10.17 -32.86 -2.16
C SER A 197 10.06 -31.34 -2.01
N ALA A 198 11.04 -30.59 -2.50
CA ALA A 198 11.00 -29.13 -2.50
C ALA A 198 9.86 -28.60 -3.39
N LEU A 199 9.67 -29.16 -4.59
CA LEU A 199 8.55 -28.79 -5.46
C LEU A 199 7.20 -29.05 -4.82
N LEU A 200 7.01 -30.21 -4.17
CA LEU A 200 5.80 -30.51 -3.41
C LEU A 200 5.58 -29.50 -2.28
N LEU A 201 6.63 -29.18 -1.51
CA LEU A 201 6.53 -28.19 -0.43
C LEU A 201 6.22 -26.78 -0.95
N ALA A 202 6.78 -26.37 -2.09
CA ALA A 202 6.42 -25.12 -2.75
C ALA A 202 4.95 -25.11 -3.18
N PHE A 203 4.46 -26.20 -3.75
CA PHE A 203 3.05 -26.35 -4.08
C PHE A 203 2.16 -26.28 -2.82
N CYS A 204 2.54 -26.95 -1.73
CA CYS A 204 1.81 -26.88 -0.46
C CYS A 204 1.78 -25.45 0.10
N GLY A 205 2.91 -24.73 0.06
CA GLY A 205 2.96 -23.33 0.50
C GLY A 205 2.08 -22.41 -0.37
N LEU A 206 2.01 -22.66 -1.67
CA LEU A 206 1.15 -21.91 -2.58
C LEU A 206 -0.34 -22.23 -2.36
N ALA A 207 -0.69 -23.52 -2.23
CA ALA A 207 -2.06 -23.97 -2.09
C ALA A 207 -2.66 -23.63 -0.72
N LEU A 208 -1.89 -23.73 0.37
CA LEU A 208 -2.40 -23.66 1.74
C LEU A 208 -3.26 -22.41 2.03
N PRO A 209 -2.83 -21.17 1.70
CA PRO A 209 -3.67 -20.00 1.94
C PRO A 209 -5.00 -20.02 1.16
N TYR A 210 -4.97 -20.49 -0.09
CA TYR A 210 -6.19 -20.61 -0.90
C TYR A 210 -7.10 -21.75 -0.43
N LEU A 211 -6.53 -22.85 0.05
CA LEU A 211 -7.30 -23.92 0.70
C LEU A 211 -8.02 -23.39 1.94
N LEU A 212 -7.32 -22.60 2.77
CA LEU A 212 -7.92 -21.95 3.94
C LEU A 212 -9.07 -21.01 3.54
N LEU A 213 -8.88 -20.21 2.49
CA LEU A 213 -9.93 -19.34 1.97
C LEU A 213 -11.14 -20.16 1.47
N GLY A 214 -10.90 -21.23 0.71
CA GLY A 214 -11.97 -22.11 0.23
C GLY A 214 -12.78 -22.75 1.36
N LEU A 215 -12.10 -23.24 2.41
CA LEU A 215 -12.76 -23.76 3.62
C LEU A 215 -13.58 -22.69 4.32
N ARG A 216 -13.05 -21.46 4.44
CA ARG A 216 -13.78 -20.33 5.00
C ARG A 216 -15.04 -20.02 4.18
N LEU A 217 -14.96 -20.04 2.85
CA LEU A 217 -16.08 -19.73 1.95
C LEU A 217 -17.15 -20.81 1.99
N ALA A 218 -16.75 -22.07 2.16
CA ALA A 218 -17.68 -23.19 2.33
C ALA A 218 -18.47 -23.11 3.64
N HIS A 219 -17.93 -22.45 4.68
CA HIS A 219 -18.62 -22.25 5.94
C HIS A 219 -19.55 -21.03 5.94
N SER A 220 -19.08 -19.88 5.44
CA SER A 220 -19.85 -18.65 5.40
C SER A 220 -19.32 -17.66 4.37
N LEU A 221 -20.23 -16.93 3.73
CA LEU A 221 -19.85 -15.87 2.80
C LEU A 221 -19.28 -14.64 3.55
N PRO A 222 -18.21 -14.01 3.03
CA PRO A 222 -17.69 -12.76 3.56
C PRO A 222 -18.73 -11.64 3.58
N ALA A 223 -18.71 -10.83 4.64
CA ALA A 223 -19.44 -9.55 4.67
C ALA A 223 -18.85 -8.51 3.70
N TYR A 224 -17.55 -8.59 3.42
CA TYR A 224 -16.86 -7.76 2.43
C TYR A 224 -16.20 -8.63 1.37
N ASP A 225 -16.73 -8.58 0.15
CA ASP A 225 -16.19 -9.25 -1.04
C ASP A 225 -16.72 -8.55 -2.30
N LEU A 226 -15.88 -7.69 -2.85
CA LEU A 226 -16.24 -6.88 -4.01
C LEU A 226 -16.29 -7.69 -5.32
N PHE A 227 -15.61 -8.84 -5.36
CA PHE A 227 -15.43 -9.64 -6.58
C PHE A 227 -16.32 -10.89 -6.62
N GLU A 228 -17.21 -11.06 -5.64
CA GLU A 228 -18.13 -12.19 -5.51
C GLU A 228 -17.43 -13.56 -5.61
N VAL A 229 -16.37 -13.74 -4.83
CA VAL A 229 -15.71 -15.02 -4.63
C VAL A 229 -16.61 -15.90 -3.74
N ARG A 230 -17.46 -16.72 -4.37
CA ARG A 230 -18.50 -17.50 -3.69
C ARG A 230 -18.05 -18.90 -3.27
N GLY A 231 -16.99 -19.44 -3.87
CA GLY A 231 -16.50 -20.77 -3.46
C GLY A 231 -15.24 -21.23 -4.17
N TRP A 232 -15.03 -22.55 -4.17
CA TRP A 232 -13.82 -23.21 -4.68
C TRP A 232 -13.52 -22.89 -6.16
N GLY A 233 -14.56 -22.76 -6.99
CA GLY A 233 -14.43 -22.45 -8.42
C GLY A 233 -13.81 -21.08 -8.70
N ASP A 234 -13.91 -20.15 -7.75
CA ASP A 234 -13.48 -18.76 -7.91
C ASP A 234 -12.04 -18.53 -7.45
N LEU A 235 -11.45 -19.48 -6.70
CA LEU A 235 -10.12 -19.32 -6.11
C LEU A 235 -9.00 -19.19 -7.15
N LEU A 236 -9.05 -20.01 -8.21
CA LEU A 236 -8.06 -19.93 -9.28
C LEU A 236 -8.24 -18.66 -10.14
N PRO A 237 -9.46 -18.29 -10.60
CA PRO A 237 -9.70 -16.98 -11.21
C PRO A 237 -9.26 -15.80 -10.36
N LEU A 238 -9.48 -15.86 -9.03
CA LEU A 238 -9.04 -14.86 -8.06
C LEU A 238 -7.51 -14.76 -8.03
N TYR A 239 -6.81 -15.87 -7.82
CA TYR A 239 -5.34 -15.91 -7.81
C TYR A 239 -4.73 -15.39 -9.11
N LEU A 240 -5.27 -15.82 -10.26
CA LEU A 240 -4.83 -15.38 -11.58
C LEU A 240 -5.29 -13.96 -11.93
N ARG A 241 -6.04 -13.29 -11.05
CA ARG A 241 -6.56 -11.94 -11.25
C ARG A 241 -7.34 -11.82 -12.58
N LYS A 242 -8.10 -12.86 -12.96
CA LYS A 242 -8.82 -12.91 -14.25
C LYS A 242 -9.78 -11.72 -14.41
N GLY A 243 -10.46 -11.32 -13.34
CA GLY A 243 -11.36 -10.16 -13.34
C GLY A 243 -10.67 -8.82 -13.60
N LEU A 244 -9.34 -8.74 -13.41
CA LEU A 244 -8.53 -7.56 -13.72
C LEU A 244 -7.78 -7.69 -15.06
N GLY A 245 -8.02 -8.77 -15.82
CA GLY A 245 -7.33 -9.06 -17.09
C GLY A 245 -6.03 -9.85 -16.96
N GLY A 246 -5.73 -10.41 -15.79
CA GLY A 246 -4.61 -11.33 -15.56
C GLY A 246 -3.55 -10.83 -14.55
N PRO A 247 -2.52 -11.65 -14.26
CA PRO A 247 -1.56 -11.38 -13.19
C PRO A 247 -0.58 -10.24 -13.49
N LEU A 248 -0.42 -9.88 -14.77
CA LEU A 248 0.46 -8.79 -15.21
C LEU A 248 -0.29 -7.46 -15.44
N ARG A 249 -1.56 -7.39 -15.01
CA ARG A 249 -2.41 -6.20 -15.12
C ARG A 249 -2.47 -5.43 -13.80
N ALA A 250 -1.93 -4.22 -13.82
CA ALA A 250 -2.10 -3.23 -12.78
C ALA A 250 -3.46 -2.51 -12.89
N VAL A 251 -3.96 -2.31 -14.11
CA VAL A 251 -5.23 -1.64 -14.40
C VAL A 251 -6.11 -2.55 -15.25
N ALA A 252 -7.38 -2.73 -14.84
CA ALA A 252 -8.34 -3.53 -15.58
C ALA A 252 -8.61 -2.90 -16.96
N GLY A 253 -8.71 -3.74 -18.01
CA GLY A 253 -8.99 -3.28 -19.37
C GLY A 253 -7.81 -2.62 -20.11
N ALA A 254 -6.69 -2.33 -19.46
CA ALA A 254 -5.49 -1.82 -20.13
C ALA A 254 -4.93 -2.84 -21.15
N GLY A 255 -4.00 -2.44 -22.03
CA GLY A 255 -3.15 -3.34 -22.85
C GLY A 255 -1.84 -3.72 -22.12
N MET A 256 -1.22 -4.88 -22.40
CA MET A 256 -0.12 -5.40 -21.55
C MET A 256 1.07 -4.44 -21.54
N LEU A 257 1.33 -3.85 -22.71
CA LEU A 257 2.31 -2.80 -22.98
C LEU A 257 1.61 -1.53 -23.51
N GLY A 258 0.41 -1.23 -23.00
CA GLY A 258 -0.37 -0.04 -23.37
C GLY A 258 -1.36 -0.25 -24.52
N SER A 259 -2.10 0.81 -24.87
CA SER A 259 -3.20 0.83 -25.85
C SER A 259 -2.75 0.84 -27.32
N GLY A 260 -1.63 0.19 -27.63
CA GLY A 260 -1.19 -0.06 -29.02
C GLY A 260 0.15 0.57 -29.43
N ARG A 261 0.73 1.50 -28.65
CA ARG A 261 2.08 2.05 -28.86
C ARG A 261 2.84 2.15 -27.55
N PHE A 262 4.11 1.74 -27.58
CA PHE A 262 5.02 1.84 -26.44
C PHE A 262 5.50 3.29 -26.26
N ASP A 263 5.39 3.83 -25.05
CA ASP A 263 5.71 5.21 -24.73
C ASP A 263 7.03 5.30 -23.93
N LEU A 264 8.09 5.77 -24.61
CA LEU A 264 9.40 5.98 -24.00
C LEU A 264 9.44 7.16 -23.04
N GLY A 265 8.58 8.18 -23.22
CA GLY A 265 8.47 9.32 -22.32
C GLY A 265 7.94 8.90 -20.96
N ARG A 266 6.86 8.10 -20.95
CA ARG A 266 6.33 7.50 -19.72
C ARG A 266 7.33 6.57 -19.05
N LEU A 267 8.06 5.77 -19.84
CA LEU A 267 9.11 4.91 -19.31
C LEU A 267 10.20 5.73 -18.59
N GLY A 268 10.65 6.82 -19.22
CA GLY A 268 11.61 7.75 -18.65
C GLY A 268 11.09 8.43 -17.38
N LEU A 269 9.81 8.80 -17.34
CA LEU A 269 9.18 9.40 -16.15
C LEU A 269 9.15 8.42 -14.97
N HIS A 270 8.70 7.18 -15.20
CA HIS A 270 8.69 6.13 -14.18
C HIS A 270 10.09 5.76 -13.69
N ALA A 271 11.08 5.73 -14.59
CA ALA A 271 12.48 5.59 -14.21
C ALA A 271 12.93 6.77 -13.32
N GLY A 272 12.54 8.00 -13.66
CA GLY A 272 12.77 9.19 -12.85
C GLY A 272 12.15 9.09 -11.46
N TRP A 273 10.91 8.59 -11.34
CA TRP A 273 10.27 8.34 -10.05
C TRP A 273 11.00 7.29 -9.22
N PHE A 274 11.51 6.23 -9.86
CA PHE A 274 12.34 5.24 -9.17
C PHE A 274 13.66 5.83 -8.68
N LEU A 275 14.36 6.63 -9.50
CA LEU A 275 15.58 7.33 -9.10
C LEU A 275 15.32 8.31 -7.93
N SER A 276 14.21 9.05 -8.00
CA SER A 276 13.76 9.91 -6.92
C SER A 276 13.48 9.11 -5.64
N SER A 277 12.95 7.90 -5.77
CA SER A 277 12.70 7.00 -4.64
C SER A 277 13.99 6.47 -4.03
N LEU A 278 15.01 6.15 -4.84
CA LEU A 278 16.34 5.81 -4.34
C LEU A 278 16.92 6.94 -3.49
N TRP A 279 16.86 8.18 -3.98
CA TRP A 279 17.34 9.35 -3.25
C TRP A 279 16.54 9.60 -1.98
N THR A 280 15.21 9.66 -2.09
CA THR A 280 14.29 10.00 -0.99
C THR A 280 14.31 8.95 0.11
N HIS A 281 14.36 7.67 -0.26
CA HIS A 281 14.18 6.59 0.70
C HIS A 281 15.48 5.95 1.17
N ALA A 282 16.48 5.75 0.30
CA ALA A 282 17.78 5.25 0.74
C ALA A 282 18.66 6.37 1.32
N GLY A 283 18.50 7.60 0.83
CA GLY A 283 19.33 8.74 1.21
C GLY A 283 20.76 8.62 0.69
N ILE A 284 21.50 9.73 0.74
CA ILE A 284 22.90 9.76 0.26
C ILE A 284 23.78 8.74 0.99
N ALA A 285 23.63 8.59 2.31
CA ALA A 285 24.39 7.64 3.10
C ALA A 285 24.10 6.18 2.68
N GLY A 286 22.83 5.83 2.49
CA GLY A 286 22.44 4.49 2.02
C GLY A 286 22.97 4.20 0.63
N LEU A 287 22.91 5.16 -0.30
CA LEU A 287 23.41 5.00 -1.66
C LEU A 287 24.94 4.89 -1.74
N VAL A 288 25.68 5.70 -0.97
CA VAL A 288 27.15 5.62 -0.89
C VAL A 288 27.59 4.28 -0.32
N LEU A 289 26.94 3.82 0.75
CA LEU A 289 27.21 2.50 1.31
C LEU A 289 26.83 1.41 0.31
N ALA A 290 25.70 1.50 -0.38
CA ALA A 290 25.31 0.51 -1.39
C ALA A 290 26.34 0.42 -2.53
N ALA A 291 26.85 1.56 -3.02
CA ALA A 291 27.92 1.59 -4.01
C ALA A 291 29.22 0.94 -3.48
N GLY A 292 29.60 1.24 -2.24
CA GLY A 292 30.73 0.60 -1.57
C GLY A 292 30.56 -0.92 -1.39
N GLY A 293 29.33 -1.38 -1.10
CA GLY A 293 28.97 -2.78 -1.00
C GLY A 293 29.06 -3.50 -2.33
N THR A 294 28.54 -2.89 -3.39
CA THR A 294 28.68 -3.37 -4.77
C THR A 294 30.15 -3.53 -5.16
N ALA A 295 30.98 -2.51 -4.94
CA ALA A 295 32.40 -2.56 -5.24
C ALA A 295 33.15 -3.62 -4.41
N SER A 296 32.75 -3.81 -3.15
CA SER A 296 33.30 -4.84 -2.27
C SER A 296 32.94 -6.26 -2.74
N LEU A 297 31.66 -6.51 -3.06
CA LEU A 297 31.20 -7.82 -3.52
C LEU A 297 31.73 -8.16 -4.91
N TRP A 298 31.87 -7.19 -5.81
CA TRP A 298 32.48 -7.40 -7.13
C TRP A 298 33.85 -8.08 -7.05
N ARG A 299 34.62 -7.75 -6.00
CA ARG A 299 35.95 -8.30 -5.74
C ARG A 299 35.94 -9.59 -4.90
N ARG A 300 34.93 -9.79 -4.05
CA ARG A 300 34.91 -10.86 -3.04
C ARG A 300 33.96 -12.02 -3.35
N ASP A 301 32.78 -11.70 -3.86
CA ASP A 301 31.70 -12.67 -4.09
C ASP A 301 30.77 -12.15 -5.18
N ARG A 302 31.15 -12.40 -6.44
CA ARG A 302 30.37 -11.99 -7.62
C ARG A 302 29.00 -12.63 -7.65
N ARG A 303 28.84 -13.80 -7.05
CA ARG A 303 27.58 -14.54 -7.07
C ARG A 303 26.55 -13.91 -6.14
N GLU A 304 26.98 -13.50 -4.94
CA GLU A 304 26.15 -12.70 -4.05
C GLU A 304 25.75 -11.37 -4.69
N LEU A 305 26.69 -10.70 -5.36
CA LEU A 305 26.39 -9.48 -6.12
C LEU A 305 25.36 -9.74 -7.23
N SER A 306 25.54 -10.78 -8.04
CA SER A 306 24.60 -11.13 -9.12
C SER A 306 23.20 -11.41 -8.59
N ALA A 307 23.07 -12.08 -7.43
CA ALA A 307 21.77 -12.32 -6.82
C ALA A 307 21.08 -11.00 -6.42
N TRP A 308 21.78 -10.10 -5.73
CA TRP A 308 21.23 -8.79 -5.35
C TRP A 308 20.96 -7.88 -6.56
N ALA A 309 21.81 -7.92 -7.58
CA ALA A 309 21.62 -7.17 -8.82
C ALA A 309 20.37 -7.66 -9.57
N LEU A 310 20.18 -8.98 -9.70
CA LEU A 310 18.98 -9.55 -10.32
C LEU A 310 17.72 -9.30 -9.49
N TRP A 311 17.83 -9.34 -8.16
CA TRP A 311 16.74 -8.96 -7.26
C TRP A 311 16.27 -7.54 -7.57
N ALA A 312 17.19 -6.58 -7.58
CA ALA A 312 16.90 -5.18 -7.85
C ALA A 312 16.36 -4.99 -9.28
N ALA A 313 17.05 -5.54 -10.28
CA ALA A 313 16.72 -5.34 -11.69
C ALA A 313 15.38 -5.97 -12.07
N ALA A 314 15.09 -7.20 -11.64
CA ALA A 314 13.84 -7.87 -11.99
C ALA A 314 12.64 -7.22 -11.28
N SER A 315 12.78 -6.87 -9.98
CA SER A 315 11.69 -6.23 -9.25
C SER A 315 11.46 -4.78 -9.66
N ALA A 316 12.50 -3.96 -9.87
CA ALA A 316 12.32 -2.59 -10.37
C ALA A 316 11.91 -2.54 -11.85
N GLY A 317 12.60 -3.30 -12.70
CA GLY A 317 12.44 -3.26 -14.15
C GLY A 317 11.04 -3.65 -14.59
N ALA A 318 10.44 -4.69 -13.99
CA ALA A 318 9.08 -5.10 -14.31
C ALA A 318 8.05 -4.00 -14.00
N PHE A 319 8.21 -3.26 -12.90
CA PHE A 319 7.27 -2.22 -12.51
C PHE A 319 7.46 -0.91 -13.25
N ILE A 320 8.71 -0.53 -13.54
CA ILE A 320 9.00 0.60 -14.41
C ILE A 320 8.41 0.32 -15.81
N LEU A 321 8.60 -0.89 -16.34
CA LEU A 321 8.10 -1.28 -17.65
C LEU A 321 6.57 -1.37 -17.69
N LEU A 322 5.94 -2.16 -16.83
CA LEU A 322 4.49 -2.37 -16.90
C LEU A 322 3.72 -1.14 -16.41
N GLY A 323 4.17 -0.51 -15.32
CA GLY A 323 3.52 0.68 -14.76
C GLY A 323 3.47 1.84 -15.75
N SER A 324 4.61 2.13 -16.41
CA SER A 324 4.67 3.22 -17.40
C SER A 324 3.71 3.07 -18.57
N GLN A 325 3.35 1.84 -18.92
CA GLN A 325 2.48 1.57 -20.07
C GLN A 325 1.01 1.34 -19.67
N GLN A 326 0.73 1.02 -18.41
CA GLN A 326 -0.62 0.67 -17.96
C GLN A 326 -1.34 1.80 -17.21
N TYR A 327 -0.62 2.71 -16.55
CA TYR A 327 -1.25 3.85 -15.89
C TYR A 327 -1.57 4.97 -16.91
N ALA A 328 -2.85 5.32 -17.00
CA ALA A 328 -3.32 6.35 -17.92
C ALA A 328 -2.86 7.75 -17.50
N GLY A 329 -3.04 8.11 -16.22
CA GLY A 329 -2.57 9.34 -15.59
C GLY A 329 -1.07 9.32 -15.27
N GLN A 330 -0.46 10.49 -15.14
CA GLN A 330 0.95 10.69 -14.79
C GLN A 330 1.10 11.77 -13.70
N ASP A 331 0.10 11.81 -12.81
CA ASP A 331 -0.05 12.76 -11.72
C ASP A 331 0.62 12.28 -10.41
N ALA A 332 0.50 13.09 -9.36
CA ALA A 332 1.08 12.79 -8.06
C ALA A 332 0.46 11.54 -7.41
N TYR A 333 -0.85 11.31 -7.59
CA TYR A 333 -1.53 10.10 -7.14
C TYR A 333 -0.97 8.84 -7.82
N THR A 334 -0.81 8.86 -9.15
CA THR A 334 -0.22 7.75 -9.90
C THR A 334 1.21 7.47 -9.45
N ARG A 335 2.01 8.52 -9.21
CA ARG A 335 3.34 8.37 -8.63
C ARG A 335 3.30 7.66 -7.29
N ALA A 336 2.38 8.04 -6.40
CA ALA A 336 2.22 7.36 -5.11
C ALA A 336 1.85 5.88 -5.25
N VAL A 337 0.96 5.54 -6.19
CA VAL A 337 0.60 4.16 -6.53
C VAL A 337 1.79 3.37 -7.11
N ALA A 338 2.73 4.01 -7.79
CA ALA A 338 3.94 3.38 -8.29
C ALA A 338 4.98 3.16 -7.18
N VAL A 339 5.17 4.15 -6.30
CA VAL A 339 6.23 4.16 -5.26
C VAL A 339 6.16 2.96 -4.32
N ARG A 340 4.97 2.45 -4.00
CA ARG A 340 4.80 1.24 -3.16
C ARG A 340 5.49 0.00 -3.72
N PHE A 341 5.70 -0.09 -5.03
CA PHE A 341 6.42 -1.19 -5.69
C PHE A 341 7.94 -1.06 -5.60
N HIS A 342 8.47 0.06 -5.12
CA HIS A 342 9.90 0.27 -4.95
C HIS A 342 10.47 -0.41 -3.69
N LEU A 343 9.64 -0.95 -2.80
CA LEU A 343 10.08 -1.66 -1.59
C LEU A 343 11.00 -2.85 -1.90
N LEU A 344 10.59 -3.76 -2.79
CA LEU A 344 11.39 -4.95 -3.13
C LEU A 344 12.79 -4.58 -3.68
N PRO A 345 12.94 -3.70 -4.68
CA PRO A 345 14.27 -3.33 -5.15
C PRO A 345 15.07 -2.55 -4.08
N LEU A 346 14.42 -1.75 -3.22
CA LEU A 346 15.10 -1.09 -2.11
C LEU A 346 15.68 -2.07 -1.07
N ILE A 347 15.08 -3.26 -0.87
CA ILE A 347 15.69 -4.31 -0.02
C ILE A 347 17.11 -4.63 -0.51
N ALA A 348 17.31 -4.77 -1.82
CA ALA A 348 18.64 -5.05 -2.38
C ALA A 348 19.61 -3.88 -2.16
N VAL A 349 19.14 -2.64 -2.28
CA VAL A 349 19.94 -1.44 -1.99
C VAL A 349 20.41 -1.44 -0.54
N PHE A 350 19.53 -1.73 0.42
CA PHE A 350 19.89 -1.77 1.84
C PHE A 350 20.75 -2.97 2.22
N ALA A 351 20.56 -4.12 1.57
CA ALA A 351 21.46 -5.26 1.70
C ALA A 351 22.88 -4.89 1.23
N LEU A 352 23.01 -4.27 0.05
CA LEU A 352 24.28 -3.74 -0.47
C LEU A 352 24.87 -2.68 0.47
N ALA A 353 24.04 -1.81 1.05
CA ALA A 353 24.51 -0.85 2.05
C ALA A 353 25.11 -1.53 3.28
N GLY A 354 24.55 -2.67 3.73
CA GLY A 354 25.14 -3.50 4.78
C GLY A 354 26.54 -4.03 4.42
N TYR A 355 26.73 -4.50 3.19
CA TYR A 355 28.06 -4.90 2.69
C TYR A 355 29.03 -3.72 2.58
N GLY A 356 28.54 -2.54 2.21
CA GLY A 356 29.34 -1.32 2.18
C GLY A 356 29.78 -0.88 3.57
N ALA A 357 28.87 -0.95 4.54
CA ALA A 357 29.17 -0.69 5.94
C ALA A 357 30.23 -1.68 6.46
N GLU A 358 30.20 -2.95 6.02
CA GLU A 358 31.23 -3.93 6.33
C GLU A 358 32.58 -3.58 5.67
N ALA A 359 32.57 -3.14 4.40
CA ALA A 359 33.77 -2.69 3.72
C ALA A 359 34.41 -1.49 4.41
N LEU A 360 33.59 -0.54 4.88
CA LEU A 360 34.01 0.63 5.65
C LEU A 360 34.54 0.22 7.02
N ALA A 361 33.82 -0.65 7.75
CA ALA A 361 34.18 -1.14 9.07
C ALA A 361 35.54 -1.86 9.10
N ARG A 362 36.03 -2.37 7.97
CA ARG A 362 37.40 -2.95 7.87
C ARG A 362 38.51 -1.90 7.85
N ARG A 363 38.20 -0.64 7.55
CA ARG A 363 39.16 0.43 7.34
C ARG A 363 39.14 1.51 8.42
N VAL A 364 38.06 1.57 9.20
CA VAL A 364 37.85 2.61 10.22
C VAL A 364 37.79 2.00 11.62
N ARG A 365 37.98 2.84 12.64
CA ARG A 365 37.91 2.42 14.05
C ARG A 365 36.48 1.99 14.43
N PRO A 366 36.29 1.00 15.32
CA PRO A 366 34.97 0.54 15.75
C PRO A 366 34.07 1.64 16.33
N LEU A 367 34.66 2.63 17.01
CA LEU A 367 33.94 3.79 17.54
C LEU A 367 33.23 4.56 16.42
N PHE A 368 33.89 4.79 15.29
CA PHE A 368 33.29 5.48 14.14
C PHE A 368 32.07 4.74 13.61
N MET A 369 32.14 3.40 13.49
CA MET A 369 30.99 2.60 13.06
C MET A 369 29.84 2.62 14.07
N THR A 370 30.16 2.74 15.36
CA THR A 370 29.15 2.85 16.42
C THR A 370 28.45 4.21 16.35
N VAL A 371 29.22 5.29 16.19
CA VAL A 371 28.69 6.64 15.97
C VAL A 371 27.87 6.69 14.69
N LEU A 372 28.34 6.10 13.59
CA LEU A 372 27.59 6.02 12.35
C LEU A 372 26.26 5.28 12.54
N ALA A 373 26.27 4.10 13.16
CA ALA A 373 25.05 3.35 13.44
C ALA A 373 24.09 4.14 14.36
N ALA A 374 24.60 4.81 15.39
CA ALA A 374 23.80 5.66 16.28
C ALA A 374 23.20 6.84 15.53
N SER A 375 23.97 7.54 14.68
CA SER A 375 23.47 8.64 13.85
C SER A 375 22.40 8.19 12.85
N LEU A 376 22.57 7.00 12.25
CA LEU A 376 21.58 6.41 11.35
C LEU A 376 20.28 6.03 12.06
N ILE A 377 20.30 5.79 13.38
CA ILE A 377 19.11 5.57 14.20
C ILE A 377 18.52 6.91 14.64
N LEU A 378 19.32 7.81 15.22
CA LEU A 378 18.86 9.04 15.85
C LEU A 378 18.38 10.08 14.84
N ALA A 379 19.04 10.23 13.69
CA ALA A 379 18.65 11.24 12.72
C ALA A 379 17.23 11.02 12.16
N PRO A 380 16.83 9.81 11.72
CA PRO A 380 15.45 9.58 11.31
C PRO A 380 14.45 9.79 12.46
N LEU A 381 14.77 9.38 13.69
CA LEU A 381 13.83 9.47 14.82
C LEU A 381 13.62 10.89 15.35
N THR A 382 14.63 11.74 15.26
CA THR A 382 14.55 13.15 15.70
C THR A 382 13.96 14.07 14.64
N LEU A 383 14.18 13.75 13.35
CA LEU A 383 13.78 14.61 12.24
C LEU A 383 12.41 14.27 11.66
N ARG A 384 11.78 13.15 12.04
CA ARG A 384 10.59 12.66 11.34
C ARG A 384 9.39 12.47 12.27
N ARG A 385 8.41 13.34 12.11
CA ARG A 385 7.03 13.17 12.61
C ARG A 385 6.25 12.18 11.75
N LEU A 386 6.79 10.98 11.53
CA LEU A 386 6.11 9.97 10.71
C LEU A 386 5.08 9.16 11.51
N SER A 387 4.88 9.44 12.80
CA SER A 387 3.84 8.82 13.61
C SER A 387 2.46 9.14 13.05
N MET A 388 1.62 8.11 12.92
CA MET A 388 0.20 8.22 12.55
C MET A 388 -0.71 8.05 13.77
N SER A 389 -0.14 8.07 14.99
CA SER A 389 -0.89 7.83 16.24
C SER A 389 -1.85 8.96 16.64
N HIS A 390 -1.73 10.16 16.06
CA HIS A 390 -2.45 11.36 16.50
C HIS A 390 -3.40 11.95 15.48
N SER A 391 -3.54 11.36 14.30
CA SER A 391 -4.36 11.92 13.22
C SER A 391 -5.00 10.83 12.37
N ASP A 392 -6.30 10.97 12.11
CA ASP A 392 -7.06 10.07 11.25
C ASP A 392 -7.81 10.87 10.17
N PRO A 393 -7.07 11.52 9.26
CA PRO A 393 -7.64 12.49 8.34
C PRO A 393 -8.62 11.85 7.35
N LEU A 394 -8.47 10.55 7.04
CA LEU A 394 -9.35 9.87 6.10
C LEU A 394 -10.69 9.50 6.76
N LEU A 395 -10.70 9.04 8.02
CA LEU A 395 -11.95 8.82 8.75
C LEU A 395 -12.66 10.14 9.06
N GLU A 396 -11.93 11.19 9.45
CA GLU A 396 -12.50 12.53 9.63
C GLU A 396 -13.17 13.02 8.35
N TYR A 397 -12.49 12.84 7.21
CA TYR A 397 -13.03 13.17 5.90
C TYR A 397 -14.28 12.35 5.56
N ALA A 398 -14.31 11.06 5.87
CA ALA A 398 -15.49 10.23 5.65
C ALA A 398 -16.67 10.58 6.58
N ARG A 399 -16.39 10.96 7.83
CA ARG A 399 -17.40 11.45 8.78
C ARG A 399 -17.97 12.81 8.39
N ALA A 400 -17.21 13.65 7.69
CA ALA A 400 -17.73 14.88 7.11
C ALA A 400 -18.89 14.60 6.14
N TRP A 401 -18.85 13.50 5.37
CA TRP A 401 -19.98 13.13 4.52
C TRP A 401 -21.23 12.82 5.33
N ILE A 402 -21.10 12.10 6.44
CA ILE A 402 -22.22 11.79 7.33
C ILE A 402 -22.82 13.06 7.93
N ARG A 403 -21.99 14.03 8.30
CA ARG A 403 -22.43 15.34 8.80
C ARG A 403 -23.13 16.17 7.71
N ASP A 404 -22.63 16.12 6.48
CA ASP A 404 -23.07 16.99 5.38
C ASP A 404 -24.11 16.33 4.46
N SER A 405 -24.70 15.22 4.88
CA SER A 405 -25.77 14.50 4.16
C SER A 405 -26.81 13.97 5.14
N GLU A 406 -27.99 13.63 4.63
CA GLU A 406 -29.09 13.08 5.43
C GLU A 406 -29.20 11.56 5.29
N PRO A 407 -29.83 10.85 6.25
CA PRO A 407 -30.18 9.44 6.08
C PRO A 407 -30.96 9.19 4.79
N GLY A 408 -30.51 8.22 4.00
CA GLY A 408 -31.12 7.88 2.70
C GLY A 408 -30.56 8.68 1.50
N ASP A 409 -29.68 9.65 1.73
CA ASP A 409 -28.96 10.31 0.64
C ASP A 409 -27.99 9.36 -0.08
N ILE A 410 -27.70 9.70 -1.33
CA ILE A 410 -26.78 9.00 -2.21
C ILE A 410 -25.45 9.77 -2.22
N VAL A 411 -24.36 9.10 -1.86
CA VAL A 411 -23.00 9.66 -1.86
C VAL A 411 -22.15 8.95 -2.93
N VAL A 412 -21.66 9.72 -3.89
CA VAL A 412 -20.87 9.25 -5.04
C VAL A 412 -19.39 9.45 -4.76
N LEU A 413 -18.63 8.37 -4.85
CA LEU A 413 -17.23 8.26 -4.47
C LEU A 413 -16.35 8.05 -5.70
N GLY A 414 -15.20 8.70 -5.74
CA GLY A 414 -14.32 8.78 -6.91
C GLY A 414 -12.93 8.17 -6.72
N SER A 415 -12.56 7.78 -5.50
CA SER A 415 -11.22 7.27 -5.18
C SER A 415 -11.26 6.01 -4.31
N ASP A 416 -10.21 5.19 -4.39
CA ASP A 416 -10.06 4.01 -3.54
C ASP A 416 -10.09 4.38 -2.05
N ASP A 417 -9.42 5.48 -1.67
CA ASP A 417 -9.41 6.02 -0.31
C ASP A 417 -10.82 6.25 0.24
N THR A 418 -11.68 6.89 -0.56
CA THR A 418 -13.03 7.25 -0.14
C THR A 418 -14.00 6.08 -0.18
N ILE A 419 -13.85 5.22 -1.18
CA ILE A 419 -14.56 3.95 -1.31
C ILE A 419 -14.35 3.08 -0.08
N PHE A 420 -13.10 2.85 0.33
CA PHE A 420 -12.81 2.00 1.48
C PHE A 420 -13.24 2.64 2.80
N ALA A 421 -13.12 3.96 2.94
CA ALA A 421 -13.60 4.67 4.12
C ALA A 421 -15.14 4.57 4.27
N ALA A 422 -15.89 4.67 3.17
CA ALA A 422 -17.34 4.47 3.18
C ALA A 422 -17.73 3.06 3.63
N TRP A 423 -17.02 2.04 3.16
CA TRP A 423 -17.26 0.66 3.60
C TRP A 423 -16.88 0.40 5.05
N ASP A 424 -15.88 1.09 5.60
CA ASP A 424 -15.60 1.06 7.03
C ASP A 424 -16.77 1.61 7.84
N LEU A 425 -17.29 2.80 7.45
CA LEU A 425 -18.47 3.40 8.08
C LEU A 425 -19.67 2.47 8.04
N GLU A 426 -19.87 1.75 6.94
CA GLU A 426 -21.06 0.91 6.76
C GLU A 426 -20.94 -0.50 7.39
N LEU A 427 -19.79 -1.18 7.22
CA LEU A 427 -19.63 -2.58 7.61
C LEU A 427 -19.03 -2.76 9.00
N VAL A 428 -18.12 -1.86 9.38
CA VAL A 428 -17.37 -1.97 10.63
C VAL A 428 -18.01 -1.10 11.70
N ARG A 429 -18.15 0.19 11.43
CA ARG A 429 -18.63 1.17 12.43
C ARG A 429 -20.14 1.26 12.54
N ARG A 430 -20.88 0.86 11.49
CA ARG A 430 -22.34 0.98 11.40
C ARG A 430 -22.83 2.44 11.52
N GLU A 431 -22.04 3.39 11.05
CA GLU A 431 -22.27 4.84 11.09
C GLU A 431 -22.93 5.39 9.80
N SER A 432 -23.18 4.56 8.78
CA SER A 432 -23.72 5.03 7.49
C SER A 432 -25.15 5.60 7.54
N ALA A 433 -25.94 5.19 8.53
CA ALA A 433 -27.34 5.54 8.74
C ALA A 433 -28.21 5.48 7.46
N GLY A 434 -28.06 4.42 6.67
CA GLY A 434 -28.92 4.15 5.50
C GLY A 434 -28.55 4.92 4.23
N ARG A 435 -27.45 5.69 4.22
CA ARG A 435 -26.92 6.33 3.01
C ARG A 435 -26.43 5.28 2.00
N ALA A 436 -26.66 5.55 0.73
CA ALA A 436 -26.19 4.71 -0.37
C ALA A 436 -24.87 5.22 -0.93
N PHE A 437 -23.84 4.38 -0.92
CA PHE A 437 -22.53 4.72 -1.50
C PHE A 437 -22.41 4.18 -2.92
N LEU A 438 -22.13 5.07 -3.89
CA LEU A 438 -21.97 4.73 -5.30
C LEU A 438 -20.53 4.90 -5.77
N ILE A 439 -20.09 3.97 -6.61
CA ILE A 439 -18.75 3.91 -7.20
C ILE A 439 -18.89 3.89 -8.72
N PRO A 440 -18.85 5.05 -9.40
CA PRO A 440 -19.10 5.14 -10.84
C PRO A 440 -18.12 4.31 -11.67
N SER A 441 -16.86 4.23 -11.23
CA SER A 441 -15.82 3.44 -11.90
C SER A 441 -16.14 1.93 -11.94
N MET A 442 -17.07 1.46 -11.10
CA MET A 442 -17.50 0.06 -11.03
C MET A 442 -18.84 -0.22 -11.72
N PHE A 443 -19.47 0.77 -12.34
CA PHE A 443 -20.77 0.62 -13.01
C PHE A 443 -20.73 -0.37 -14.18
N ALA A 444 -19.56 -0.60 -14.78
CA ALA A 444 -19.35 -1.61 -15.81
C ALA A 444 -19.11 -3.03 -15.24
N PHE A 445 -19.06 -3.21 -13.92
CA PHE A 445 -18.71 -4.46 -13.27
C PHE A 445 -19.97 -5.18 -12.72
N PRO A 446 -20.45 -6.26 -13.36
CA PRO A 446 -21.71 -6.90 -12.97
C PRO A 446 -21.81 -7.37 -11.51
N PRO A 447 -20.74 -7.93 -10.89
CA PRO A 447 -20.75 -8.27 -9.47
C PRO A 447 -21.05 -7.07 -8.56
N TYR A 448 -20.49 -5.90 -8.88
CA TYR A 448 -20.76 -4.68 -8.14
C TYR A 448 -22.24 -4.26 -8.26
N ILE A 449 -22.83 -4.32 -9.45
CA ILE A 449 -24.25 -3.97 -9.65
C ILE A 449 -25.17 -4.87 -8.82
N ARG A 450 -24.92 -6.20 -8.82
CA ARG A 450 -25.69 -7.14 -8.00
C ARG A 450 -25.55 -6.85 -6.50
N SER A 451 -24.32 -6.57 -6.05
CA SER A 451 -24.06 -6.18 -4.67
C SER A 451 -24.80 -4.89 -4.30
N LEU A 452 -24.86 -3.91 -5.20
CA LEU A 452 -25.55 -2.64 -4.97
C LEU A 452 -27.05 -2.86 -4.78
N GLN A 453 -27.68 -3.66 -5.65
CA GLN A 453 -29.11 -4.00 -5.57
C GLN A 453 -29.45 -4.78 -4.29
N ALA A 454 -28.59 -5.73 -3.91
CA ALA A 454 -28.79 -6.53 -2.69
C ALA A 454 -28.66 -5.68 -1.42
N ARG A 455 -27.78 -4.69 -1.44
CA ARG A 455 -27.45 -3.84 -0.29
C ARG A 455 -28.43 -2.67 -0.11
N TYR A 456 -28.92 -2.13 -1.21
CA TYR A 456 -29.85 -1.00 -1.26
C TYR A 456 -31.09 -1.38 -2.08
N PRO A 457 -31.97 -2.27 -1.57
CA PRO A 457 -33.11 -2.78 -2.33
C PRO A 457 -34.15 -1.71 -2.71
N GLY A 458 -34.17 -0.58 -1.99
CA GLY A 458 -35.02 0.57 -2.30
C GLY A 458 -34.43 1.56 -3.30
N LEU A 459 -33.19 1.33 -3.77
CA LEU A 459 -32.49 2.24 -4.68
C LEU A 459 -32.82 1.90 -6.15
N SER A 460 -33.47 2.83 -6.84
CA SER A 460 -33.69 2.76 -8.28
C SER A 460 -32.40 3.04 -9.03
N LEU A 461 -32.08 2.18 -10.00
CA LEU A 461 -30.82 2.19 -10.73
C LEU A 461 -31.03 2.67 -12.18
N PRO A 462 -30.86 3.98 -12.49
CA PRO A 462 -31.02 4.50 -13.84
C PRO A 462 -29.98 3.92 -14.80
N ARG A 463 -30.43 3.63 -16.03
CA ARG A 463 -29.59 3.08 -17.10
C ARG A 463 -29.60 3.99 -18.33
N ASP A 464 -28.49 4.02 -19.04
CA ASP A 464 -28.36 4.68 -20.34
C ASP A 464 -29.00 3.85 -21.47
N GLY A 465 -28.93 4.38 -22.70
CA GLY A 465 -29.48 3.71 -23.90
C GLY A 465 -28.83 2.35 -24.21
N ASP A 466 -27.63 2.08 -23.69
CA ASP A 466 -26.92 0.81 -23.83
C ASP A 466 -27.21 -0.16 -22.67
N GLY A 467 -28.11 0.21 -21.76
CA GLY A 467 -28.49 -0.58 -20.59
C GLY A 467 -27.44 -0.59 -19.47
N ARG A 468 -26.43 0.29 -19.51
CA ARG A 468 -25.42 0.43 -18.45
C ARG A 468 -25.87 1.48 -17.43
N LEU A 469 -25.36 1.41 -16.21
CA LEU A 469 -25.65 2.47 -15.22
C LEU A 469 -25.05 3.80 -15.71
N THR A 470 -25.87 4.85 -15.68
CA THR A 470 -25.48 6.18 -16.14
C THR A 470 -24.84 7.02 -15.03
N THR A 471 -23.93 7.93 -15.40
CA THR A 471 -23.43 9.00 -14.54
C THR A 471 -24.25 10.29 -14.65
N ASP A 472 -25.35 10.28 -15.39
CA ASP A 472 -26.34 11.36 -15.37
C ASP A 472 -27.05 11.39 -14.00
N TRP A 473 -26.55 12.23 -13.10
CA TRP A 473 -27.07 12.35 -11.73
C TRP A 473 -28.47 12.98 -11.69
N GLY A 474 -28.92 13.64 -12.77
CA GLY A 474 -30.31 14.08 -12.92
C GLY A 474 -31.27 12.90 -12.99
N ALA A 475 -30.92 11.85 -13.74
CA ALA A 475 -31.71 10.62 -13.78
C ALA A 475 -31.79 9.93 -12.41
N TRP A 476 -30.71 9.97 -11.62
CA TRP A 476 -30.69 9.44 -10.25
C TRP A 476 -31.64 10.20 -9.32
N LEU A 477 -31.66 11.55 -9.39
CA LEU A 477 -32.58 12.40 -8.63
C LEU A 477 -34.04 12.12 -9.00
N LEU A 478 -34.35 11.91 -10.28
CA LEU A 478 -35.69 11.63 -10.76
C LEU A 478 -36.23 10.27 -10.31
N LEU A 479 -35.39 9.22 -10.37
CA LEU A 479 -35.81 7.85 -10.02
C LEU A 479 -35.75 7.54 -8.52
N ASN A 480 -35.12 8.40 -7.71
CA ASN A 480 -35.00 8.23 -6.26
C ASN A 480 -35.51 9.49 -5.54
N PRO A 481 -36.82 9.78 -5.61
CA PRO A 481 -37.39 10.97 -4.97
C PRO A 481 -37.19 10.91 -3.46
N GLY A 482 -36.71 12.00 -2.87
CA GLY A 482 -36.43 12.12 -1.44
C GLY A 482 -34.97 11.94 -1.05
N SER A 483 -34.12 11.43 -1.95
CA SER A 483 -32.67 11.36 -1.75
C SER A 483 -31.96 12.50 -2.46
N ALA A 484 -30.99 13.15 -1.80
CA ALA A 484 -30.02 13.98 -2.50
C ALA A 484 -28.96 13.10 -3.16
N VAL A 485 -28.41 13.58 -4.29
CA VAL A 485 -27.20 13.02 -4.90
C VAL A 485 -26.03 13.95 -4.62
N LEU A 486 -25.10 13.45 -3.82
CA LEU A 486 -23.93 14.18 -3.32
C LEU A 486 -22.66 13.52 -3.86
N LEU A 487 -21.72 14.31 -4.35
CA LEU A 487 -20.50 13.84 -4.97
C LEU A 487 -19.30 14.38 -4.19
N GLU A 488 -18.26 13.57 -4.05
CA GLU A 488 -17.00 14.08 -3.52
C GLU A 488 -16.33 15.08 -4.50
N PRO A 489 -15.49 16.01 -3.99
CA PRO A 489 -14.86 17.04 -4.82
C PRO A 489 -13.99 16.53 -5.97
N SER A 490 -13.40 15.34 -5.86
CA SER A 490 -12.59 14.74 -6.93
C SER A 490 -13.40 14.54 -8.23
N LEU A 491 -14.72 14.39 -8.09
CA LEU A 491 -15.66 14.20 -9.19
C LEU A 491 -16.18 15.52 -9.77
N LEU A 492 -15.73 16.68 -9.30
CA LEU A 492 -16.25 17.99 -9.72
C LEU A 492 -16.30 18.15 -11.24
N GLY A 493 -15.22 17.79 -11.94
CA GLY A 493 -15.16 17.91 -13.40
C GLY A 493 -16.19 17.03 -14.11
N ALA A 494 -16.40 15.81 -13.62
CA ALA A 494 -17.43 14.91 -14.14
C ALA A 494 -18.83 15.41 -13.77
N ALA A 495 -19.02 15.89 -12.53
CA ALA A 495 -20.27 16.43 -12.03
C ALA A 495 -20.74 17.63 -12.89
N LEU A 496 -19.86 18.59 -13.19
CA LEU A 496 -20.20 19.76 -14.00
C LEU A 496 -20.54 19.41 -15.46
N LYS A 497 -20.03 18.28 -15.96
CA LYS A 497 -20.35 17.78 -17.31
C LYS A 497 -21.67 17.03 -17.34
N ASP A 498 -21.87 16.12 -16.39
CA ASP A 498 -23.00 15.19 -16.38
C ASP A 498 -24.24 15.78 -15.65
N SER A 499 -24.05 16.85 -14.87
CA SER A 499 -25.10 17.56 -14.13
C SER A 499 -24.69 19.03 -13.97
N PRO A 500 -25.00 19.91 -14.94
CA PRO A 500 -24.45 21.27 -15.00
C PRO A 500 -24.85 22.17 -13.82
N HIS A 501 -25.89 21.80 -13.07
CA HIS A 501 -26.33 22.51 -11.88
C HIS A 501 -25.79 21.83 -10.61
N VAL A 502 -24.67 22.34 -10.09
CA VAL A 502 -24.03 21.84 -8.86
C VAL A 502 -23.92 22.95 -7.80
N THR A 503 -24.27 22.62 -6.56
CA THR A 503 -24.12 23.52 -5.39
C THR A 503 -23.22 22.89 -4.33
N ALA A 504 -22.50 23.71 -3.55
CA ALA A 504 -21.74 23.18 -2.41
C ALA A 504 -22.71 22.70 -1.32
N GLN A 505 -22.36 21.63 -0.63
CA GLN A 505 -23.02 21.16 0.59
C GLN A 505 -21.95 20.66 1.55
N GLY A 506 -21.41 21.57 2.36
CA GLY A 506 -20.28 21.29 3.24
C GLY A 506 -19.05 20.82 2.46
N SER A 507 -18.54 19.63 2.76
CA SER A 507 -17.40 19.00 2.08
C SER A 507 -17.78 18.31 0.76
N LEU A 508 -19.06 18.28 0.39
CA LEU A 508 -19.60 17.57 -0.77
C LEU A 508 -20.18 18.54 -1.82
N LEU A 509 -20.35 18.02 -3.03
CA LEU A 509 -21.01 18.67 -4.15
C LEU A 509 -22.40 18.09 -4.32
N ARG A 510 -23.45 18.91 -4.30
CA ARG A 510 -24.82 18.47 -4.53
C ARG A 510 -25.22 18.67 -5.98
N ALA A 511 -25.59 17.59 -6.65
CA ALA A 511 -26.24 17.66 -7.96
C ALA A 511 -27.66 18.25 -7.82
N ARG A 512 -28.07 19.04 -8.81
CA ARG A 512 -29.40 19.67 -8.89
C ARG A 512 -30.02 19.42 -10.26
N ALA A 513 -31.33 19.30 -10.28
CA ALA A 513 -32.11 19.33 -11.52
C ALA A 513 -32.16 20.75 -12.11
N ASP A 514 -32.29 21.77 -11.26
CA ASP A 514 -32.45 23.17 -11.67
C ASP A 514 -31.38 24.08 -11.06
N ALA A 515 -31.18 25.24 -11.69
CA ALA A 515 -30.32 26.30 -11.17
C ALA A 515 -30.87 26.85 -9.83
N ALA A 516 -30.22 26.52 -8.72
CA ALA A 516 -30.54 27.07 -7.41
C ALA A 516 -29.80 28.39 -7.14
N ARG A 517 -30.45 29.31 -6.42
CA ARG A 517 -29.76 30.49 -5.87
C ARG A 517 -28.74 30.02 -4.84
N THR A 518 -27.48 30.39 -5.04
CA THR A 518 -26.38 30.07 -4.13
C THR A 518 -25.89 31.31 -3.41
N ASP A 519 -25.29 31.11 -2.23
CA ASP A 519 -24.50 32.11 -1.52
C ASP A 519 -23.04 31.64 -1.51
N PRO A 520 -22.25 32.00 -2.54
CA PRO A 520 -20.87 31.55 -2.65
C PRO A 520 -20.01 31.89 -1.43
N ALA A 521 -20.26 33.04 -0.79
CA ALA A 521 -19.52 33.47 0.40
C ALA A 521 -19.87 32.60 1.61
N ALA A 522 -21.15 32.29 1.83
CA ALA A 522 -21.55 31.37 2.90
C ALA A 522 -21.03 29.95 2.67
N ASP A 523 -21.04 29.46 1.42
CA ASP A 523 -20.50 28.16 1.06
C ASP A 523 -18.98 28.09 1.29
N ALA A 524 -18.25 29.15 0.91
CA ALA A 524 -16.82 29.29 1.19
C ALA A 524 -16.51 29.30 2.69
N ARG A 525 -17.26 30.08 3.49
CA ARG A 525 -17.12 30.10 4.95
C ARG A 525 -17.33 28.71 5.55
N ARG A 526 -18.43 28.04 5.19
CA ARG A 526 -18.73 26.68 5.69
C ARG A 526 -17.61 25.69 5.39
N PHE A 527 -17.07 25.71 4.17
CA PHE A 527 -15.95 24.85 3.80
C PHE A 527 -14.67 25.20 4.57
N LEU A 528 -14.33 26.49 4.71
CA LEU A 528 -13.14 26.95 5.40
C LEU A 528 -13.18 26.69 6.92
N ASP A 529 -14.36 26.76 7.52
CA ASP A 529 -14.56 26.61 8.97
C ASP A 529 -14.78 25.12 9.36
N ALA A 530 -14.86 24.22 8.38
CA ALA A 530 -15.02 22.79 8.64
C ALA A 530 -13.74 22.18 9.26
N PRO A 531 -13.85 21.36 10.33
CA PRO A 531 -12.69 20.80 11.03
C PRO A 531 -11.74 20.00 10.11
N GLU A 532 -12.28 19.22 9.19
CA GLU A 532 -11.51 18.41 8.25
C GLU A 532 -10.77 19.26 7.21
N THR A 533 -11.17 20.51 6.97
CA THR A 533 -10.43 21.42 6.08
C THR A 533 -9.11 21.84 6.72
N GLY A 534 -9.09 22.02 8.04
CA GLY A 534 -7.89 22.36 8.80
C GLY A 534 -7.00 21.17 9.16
N SER A 535 -7.51 19.93 9.12
CA SER A 535 -6.76 18.75 9.58
C SER A 535 -5.70 18.23 8.59
N VAL A 536 -5.68 18.72 7.35
CA VAL A 536 -4.74 18.29 6.31
C VAL A 536 -4.00 19.46 5.70
N SER A 537 -2.67 19.39 5.74
CA SER A 537 -1.74 20.36 5.17
C SER A 537 -0.61 19.66 4.41
N LEU A 538 0.14 20.39 3.59
CA LEU A 538 1.37 19.86 2.97
C LEU A 538 2.39 19.36 4.01
N GLN A 539 2.39 19.92 5.22
CA GLN A 539 3.29 19.49 6.29
C GLN A 539 2.86 18.16 6.92
N SER A 540 1.58 17.79 6.82
CA SER A 540 1.03 16.54 7.35
C SER A 540 0.93 15.43 6.30
N VAL A 541 1.06 15.75 5.01
CA VAL A 541 0.90 14.81 3.90
C VAL A 541 2.24 14.46 3.24
N ARG A 542 2.44 13.17 2.95
CA ARG A 542 3.62 12.69 2.23
C ARG A 542 3.31 12.67 0.73
N SER A 543 3.95 13.55 -0.04
CA SER A 543 3.71 13.71 -1.49
C SER A 543 3.97 12.46 -2.35
N TRP A 544 4.65 11.45 -1.81
CA TRP A 544 4.91 10.16 -2.46
C TRP A 544 3.98 9.04 -1.96
N THR A 545 2.96 9.36 -1.16
CA THR A 545 1.93 8.45 -0.67
C THR A 545 0.55 8.86 -1.18
N GLN A 546 -0.42 7.95 -1.08
CA GLN A 546 -1.78 8.19 -1.55
C GLN A 546 -2.53 9.26 -0.72
N GLU A 547 -1.96 9.72 0.40
CA GLU A 547 -2.44 10.91 1.14
C GLU A 547 -2.56 12.15 0.25
N VAL A 548 -1.83 12.20 -0.87
CA VAL A 548 -1.89 13.28 -1.86
C VAL A 548 -3.30 13.51 -2.41
N TYR A 549 -4.12 12.46 -2.48
CA TYR A 549 -5.53 12.56 -2.89
C TYR A 549 -6.32 13.52 -1.99
N LEU A 550 -6.07 13.49 -0.67
CA LEU A 550 -6.74 14.36 0.29
C LEU A 550 -6.39 15.85 0.09
N LEU A 551 -5.20 16.15 -0.42
CA LEU A 551 -4.80 17.50 -0.81
C LEU A 551 -5.48 17.92 -2.12
N GLU A 552 -5.45 17.04 -3.12
CA GLU A 552 -6.02 17.30 -4.45
C GLU A 552 -7.52 17.55 -4.36
N SER A 553 -8.27 16.70 -3.64
CA SER A 553 -9.72 16.83 -3.43
C SER A 553 -10.08 18.17 -2.76
N ARG A 554 -9.37 18.55 -1.68
CA ARG A 554 -9.58 19.84 -1.00
C ARG A 554 -9.22 21.03 -1.90
N SER A 555 -8.11 20.92 -2.63
CA SER A 555 -7.64 21.96 -3.54
C SER A 555 -8.61 22.19 -4.70
N LEU A 556 -9.25 21.13 -5.21
CA LEU A 556 -10.30 21.22 -6.23
C LEU A 556 -11.52 21.97 -5.68
N MET A 557 -12.02 21.58 -4.50
CA MET A 557 -13.16 22.27 -3.87
C MET A 557 -12.84 23.75 -3.61
N ALA A 558 -11.67 24.05 -3.05
CA ALA A 558 -11.25 25.41 -2.73
C ALA A 558 -11.15 26.30 -3.97
N ARG A 559 -10.55 25.79 -5.06
CA ARG A 559 -10.45 26.52 -6.34
C ARG A 559 -11.82 26.77 -6.96
N TRP A 560 -12.73 25.80 -6.86
CA TRP A 560 -14.09 25.95 -7.37
C TRP A 560 -14.93 26.94 -6.57
N LEU A 561 -14.83 26.93 -5.24
CA LEU A 561 -15.49 27.94 -4.41
C LEU A 561 -14.93 29.33 -4.71
N LEU A 562 -13.60 29.46 -4.84
CA LEU A 562 -12.94 30.72 -5.15
C LEU A 562 -13.38 31.30 -6.50
N SER A 563 -13.61 30.46 -7.53
CA SER A 563 -14.06 30.93 -8.84
C SER A 563 -15.50 31.47 -8.85
N ARG A 564 -16.26 31.26 -7.76
CA ARG A 564 -17.65 31.72 -7.60
C ARG A 564 -17.77 32.99 -6.75
N LEU A 565 -16.68 33.45 -6.13
CA LEU A 565 -16.68 34.64 -5.28
C LEU A 565 -16.50 35.92 -6.10
N ASP A 566 -17.16 37.00 -5.68
CA ASP A 566 -16.91 38.34 -6.18
C ASP A 566 -15.79 38.99 -5.35
N SER A 567 -14.64 39.25 -5.96
CA SER A 567 -13.47 39.82 -5.27
C SER A 567 -13.72 41.17 -4.60
N GLY A 568 -14.73 41.94 -5.04
CA GLY A 568 -15.09 43.22 -4.44
C GLY A 568 -16.00 43.11 -3.21
N LYS A 569 -16.79 42.03 -3.11
CA LYS A 569 -17.78 41.83 -2.03
C LYS A 569 -17.35 40.76 -1.02
N ASP A 570 -16.68 39.72 -1.48
CA ASP A 570 -16.34 38.51 -0.72
C ASP A 570 -14.83 38.43 -0.45
N GLY A 571 -14.18 39.58 -0.27
CA GLY A 571 -12.72 39.71 -0.24
C GLY A 571 -12.04 38.85 0.84
N ALA A 572 -12.66 38.73 2.02
CA ALA A 572 -12.11 37.97 3.14
C ALA A 572 -12.10 36.45 2.87
N GLU A 573 -13.21 35.90 2.38
CA GLU A 573 -13.33 34.50 1.99
C GLU A 573 -12.41 34.16 0.82
N ALA A 574 -12.32 35.06 -0.17
CA ALA A 574 -11.43 34.90 -1.32
C ALA A 574 -9.96 34.85 -0.90
N GLU A 575 -9.54 35.69 0.05
CA GLU A 575 -8.18 35.67 0.60
C GLU A 575 -7.88 34.37 1.36
N ARG A 576 -8.81 33.92 2.24
CA ARG A 576 -8.68 32.66 2.97
C ARG A 576 -8.59 31.45 2.03
N LEU A 577 -9.41 31.40 0.98
CA LEU A 577 -9.35 30.32 -0.02
C LEU A 577 -8.06 30.35 -0.83
N ARG A 578 -7.54 31.53 -1.22
CA ARG A 578 -6.24 31.64 -1.90
C ARG A 578 -5.10 31.16 -1.00
N ALA A 579 -5.12 31.53 0.28
CA ALA A 579 -4.15 31.05 1.26
C ALA A 579 -4.23 29.52 1.40
N LEU A 580 -5.43 28.95 1.48
CA LEU A 580 -5.63 27.50 1.52
C LEU A 580 -5.10 26.82 0.25
N VAL A 581 -5.46 27.30 -0.95
CA VAL A 581 -4.97 26.74 -2.22
C VAL A 581 -3.44 26.79 -2.29
N GLY A 582 -2.83 27.91 -1.88
CA GLY A 582 -1.37 28.03 -1.79
C GLY A 582 -0.76 27.03 -0.81
N SER A 583 -1.42 26.78 0.32
CA SER A 583 -0.98 25.81 1.33
C SER A 583 -1.17 24.33 0.95
N LEU A 584 -1.91 24.05 -0.13
CA LEU A 584 -2.20 22.70 -0.64
C LEU A 584 -1.46 22.38 -1.95
N SER A 585 -0.82 23.37 -2.57
CA SER A 585 -0.13 23.20 -3.85
C SER A 585 1.14 22.36 -3.70
N LEU A 586 1.28 21.32 -4.52
CA LEU A 586 2.48 20.47 -4.57
C LEU A 586 3.58 21.03 -5.49
N ASP A 587 3.26 22.11 -6.21
CA ASP A 587 4.10 22.79 -7.20
C ASP A 587 5.12 23.75 -6.58
#